data_AF-A0A957T0B9-F1
#
_entry.id   AF-A0A957T0B9-F1
#
_cell.length_a   1.000
_cell.length_b   1.000
_cell.length_c   1.000
_cell.angle_alpha   90.00
_cell.angle_beta   90.00
_cell.angle_gamma   90.00
#
_symmetry.space_group_name_H-M   'P 1'
#
loop_
_entity.id
_entity.type
_entity.pdbx_description
1 polymer ?
#
loop_
_entity_poly.entity_id
_entity_poly.type
_entity_poly.pdbx_seq_one_letter_code
_entity_poly.pdbx_strand_id
1 'polypeptide(L)'
;MQSTLTIAPPHHRHQRIPLYLLVWLEPLWLAVIAAPILLPGLLPVSLQPLAVGLLLLFWPMRWFLQRRQIMSFHGLHPMLVTMLLWLPINLWVAVNQSNAWIALGYTLLGIALYITSINHPWLRARPLYLGRALLLLSVTLILVAPAIVQWKSEFRLFYTPIYDWFQYIPLQVGETVHANILAGALIQLSAIALALALPPVQNKVKAVHQAQRQSPDAADEPHRQRFLRIKVHRVDRLQRWVAGIAAVFLMTLLILTQSRGAYLALAVVLLVLFMLRWPRLRLLLPLLVLATAIAVYGYGPAATFELLGSDNTFGGANWRTSVWHAAGQAIHDFPYTGIGIGNFRTVLPTLYP
;
A
#
# COMPACT_ATOMS: atom_id res chain seq x y z
N MET A 1 15.20 10.00 -55.28
CA MET A 1 15.95 10.99 -54.46
C MET A 1 15.35 10.99 -53.06
N GLN A 2 15.93 10.22 -52.14
CA GLN A 2 15.51 10.15 -50.74
C GLN A 2 16.41 11.08 -49.93
N SER A 3 15.87 12.20 -49.48
CA SER A 3 16.55 13.16 -48.60
C SER A 3 16.67 12.56 -47.19
N THR A 4 17.85 12.02 -46.89
CA THR A 4 18.24 11.64 -45.53
C THR A 4 18.30 12.89 -44.66
N LEU A 5 17.24 13.11 -43.88
CA LEU A 5 17.14 14.17 -42.89
C LEU A 5 18.03 13.82 -41.71
N THR A 6 19.29 14.27 -41.76
CA THR A 6 20.27 14.15 -40.69
C THR A 6 19.84 15.03 -39.52
N ILE A 7 19.12 14.44 -38.56
CA ILE A 7 18.76 15.10 -37.30
C ILE A 7 20.06 15.31 -36.51
N ALA A 8 20.54 16.56 -36.49
CA ALA A 8 21.70 16.94 -35.69
C ALA A 8 21.46 16.64 -34.20
N PRO A 9 22.43 16.04 -33.48
CA PRO A 9 22.28 15.74 -32.07
C PRO A 9 22.18 17.04 -31.25
N PRO A 10 21.20 17.16 -30.33
CA PRO A 10 21.04 18.36 -29.52
C PRO A 10 22.21 18.51 -28.53
N HIS A 11 23.07 19.50 -28.75
CA HIS A 11 24.29 19.76 -27.97
C HIS A 11 24.09 20.53 -26.65
N HIS A 12 22.87 20.78 -26.18
CA HIS A 12 22.64 21.50 -24.91
C HIS A 12 22.49 20.55 -23.71
N ARG A 13 23.60 19.94 -23.25
CA ARG A 13 23.60 18.99 -22.11
C ARG A 13 24.10 19.51 -20.75
N HIS A 14 24.69 20.70 -20.67
CA HIS A 14 25.52 21.02 -19.48
C HIS A 14 24.90 21.89 -18.37
N GLN A 15 23.72 22.50 -18.53
CA GLN A 15 23.21 23.47 -17.53
C GLN A 15 22.07 23.01 -16.61
N ARG A 16 21.63 21.74 -16.65
CA ARG A 16 20.48 21.26 -15.84
C ARG A 16 20.81 20.33 -14.67
N ILE A 17 22.09 20.20 -14.34
CA ILE A 17 22.57 19.26 -13.32
C ILE A 17 22.03 19.54 -11.90
N PRO A 18 21.91 20.79 -11.39
CA PRO A 18 21.62 20.99 -9.95
C PRO A 18 20.19 20.61 -9.56
N LEU A 19 19.18 20.96 -10.37
CA LEU A 19 17.77 20.67 -10.06
C LEU A 19 17.46 19.17 -10.13
N TYR A 20 18.10 18.44 -11.03
CA TYR A 20 17.93 16.99 -11.13
C TYR A 20 18.47 16.27 -9.89
N LEU A 21 19.60 16.72 -9.36
CA LEU A 21 20.17 16.20 -8.11
C LEU A 21 19.22 16.42 -6.93
N LEU A 22 18.56 17.59 -6.85
CA LEU A 22 17.55 17.85 -5.82
C LEU A 22 16.39 16.85 -5.87
N VAL A 23 15.75 16.65 -7.03
CA VAL A 23 14.66 15.67 -7.17
C VAL A 23 15.09 14.25 -6.84
N TRP A 24 16.37 13.94 -7.01
CA TRP A 24 16.93 12.64 -6.65
C TRP A 24 17.01 12.40 -5.13
N LEU A 25 17.00 13.47 -4.32
CA LEU A 25 16.98 13.40 -2.85
C LEU A 25 15.56 13.25 -2.27
N GLU A 26 14.53 13.29 -3.10
CA GLU A 26 13.13 13.27 -2.64
C GLU A 26 12.75 12.04 -1.80
N PRO A 27 13.17 10.79 -2.09
CA PRO A 27 12.86 9.66 -1.20
C PRO A 27 13.44 9.84 0.20
N LEU A 28 14.63 10.42 0.31
CA LEU A 28 15.27 10.71 1.60
C LEU A 28 14.52 11.83 2.34
N TRP A 29 14.13 12.89 1.62
CA TRP A 29 13.30 13.96 2.15
C TRP A 29 11.97 13.44 2.71
N LEU A 30 11.27 12.61 1.95
CA LEU A 30 10.02 11.99 2.39
C LEU A 30 10.23 11.11 3.62
N ALA A 31 11.34 10.37 3.71
CA ALA A 31 11.65 9.57 4.89
C ALA A 31 11.87 10.44 6.14
N VAL A 32 12.53 11.60 6.01
CA VAL A 32 12.73 12.54 7.11
C VAL A 32 11.41 13.16 7.59
N ILE A 33 10.52 13.54 6.67
CA ILE A 33 9.21 14.12 7.01
C ILE A 33 8.19 13.08 7.48
N ALA A 34 8.32 11.83 7.01
CA ALA A 34 7.40 10.77 7.39
C ALA A 34 7.37 10.55 8.91
N ALA A 35 8.52 10.59 9.59
CA ALA A 35 8.61 10.35 11.02
C ALA A 35 7.75 11.32 11.87
N PRO A 36 7.89 12.66 11.77
CA PRO A 36 7.08 13.60 12.53
C PRO A 36 5.59 13.61 12.13
N ILE A 37 5.25 13.17 10.92
CA ILE A 37 3.84 13.01 10.50
C ILE A 37 3.25 11.75 11.12
N LEU A 38 3.94 10.61 11.03
CA LEU A 38 3.45 9.29 11.46
C LEU A 38 3.38 9.13 12.97
N LEU A 39 4.27 9.80 13.71
CA LEU A 39 4.36 9.66 15.17
C LEU A 39 3.65 10.83 15.84
N PRO A 40 2.46 10.61 16.44
CA PRO A 40 1.74 11.65 17.15
C PRO A 40 2.61 12.22 18.30
N GLY A 41 2.58 13.53 18.48
CA GLY A 41 3.33 14.23 19.53
C GLY A 41 4.75 14.68 19.14
N LEU A 42 5.36 14.17 18.06
CA LEU A 42 6.65 14.69 17.58
C LEU A 42 6.53 16.08 16.96
N LEU A 43 5.37 16.36 16.34
CA LEU A 43 5.10 17.62 15.69
C LEU A 43 3.93 18.34 16.37
N PRO A 44 4.12 19.57 16.88
CA PRO A 44 3.03 20.41 17.34
C PRO A 44 1.95 20.55 16.26
N VAL A 45 0.69 20.54 16.66
CA VAL A 45 -0.46 20.65 15.75
C VAL A 45 -0.36 21.87 14.84
N SER A 46 0.16 22.99 15.37
CA SER A 46 0.37 24.23 14.59
C SER A 46 1.37 24.10 13.45
N LEU A 47 2.29 23.13 13.51
CA LEU A 47 3.29 22.88 12.46
C LEU A 47 2.85 21.79 11.47
N GLN A 48 1.72 21.11 11.70
CA GLN A 48 1.18 20.10 10.78
C GLN A 48 0.93 20.66 9.36
N PRO A 49 0.35 21.86 9.17
CA PRO A 49 0.16 22.43 7.83
C PRO A 49 1.48 22.62 7.08
N LEU A 50 2.55 23.01 7.80
CA LEU A 50 3.88 23.17 7.23
C LEU A 50 4.45 21.81 6.79
N ALA A 51 4.39 20.79 7.66
CA ALA A 51 4.86 19.45 7.31
C ALA A 51 4.12 18.87 6.09
N VAL A 52 2.80 19.07 6.02
CA VAL A 52 1.98 18.72 4.84
C VAL A 52 2.44 19.48 3.59
N GLY A 53 2.68 20.79 3.69
CA GLY A 53 3.21 21.58 2.57
C GLY A 53 4.58 21.07 2.10
N LEU A 54 5.45 20.67 3.03
CA LEU A 54 6.78 20.14 2.73
C LEU A 54 6.73 18.78 2.01
N LEU A 55 5.68 17.96 2.19
CA LEU A 55 5.48 16.72 1.41
C LEU A 55 5.32 17.00 -0.10
N LEU A 56 4.75 18.16 -0.45
CA LEU A 56 4.42 18.53 -1.82
C LEU A 56 5.53 19.34 -2.53
N LEU A 57 6.59 19.71 -1.80
CA LEU A 57 7.65 20.61 -2.29
C LEU A 57 8.31 20.16 -3.60
N PHE A 58 8.51 18.85 -3.77
CA PHE A 58 9.18 18.29 -4.95
C PHE A 58 8.27 18.17 -6.18
N TRP A 59 6.95 18.30 -6.02
CA TRP A 59 6.02 18.09 -7.13
C TRP A 59 6.09 19.23 -8.16
N PRO A 60 6.07 20.53 -7.78
CA PRO A 60 6.33 21.61 -8.73
C PRO A 60 7.70 21.46 -9.40
N MET A 61 8.75 21.11 -8.65
CA MET A 61 10.10 20.94 -9.20
C MET A 61 10.13 19.86 -10.29
N ARG A 62 9.49 18.71 -10.05
CA ARG A 62 9.32 17.66 -11.05
C ARG A 62 8.56 18.16 -12.27
N TRP A 63 7.47 18.91 -12.05
CA TRP A 63 6.68 19.49 -13.14
C TRP A 63 7.52 20.42 -14.03
N PHE A 64 8.34 21.31 -13.45
CA PHE A 64 9.24 22.18 -14.19
C PHE A 64 10.35 21.43 -14.94
N LEU A 65 10.97 20.44 -14.29
CA LEU A 65 12.07 19.66 -14.89
C LEU A 65 11.61 18.73 -16.01
N GLN A 66 10.42 18.16 -15.86
CA GLN A 66 9.86 17.17 -16.76
C GLN A 66 8.86 17.77 -17.75
N ARG A 67 8.89 19.09 -18.00
CA ARG A 67 8.02 19.84 -18.94
C ARG A 67 7.83 19.24 -20.35
N ARG A 68 8.59 18.22 -20.76
CA ARG A 68 8.38 17.46 -22.01
C ARG A 68 8.11 15.96 -21.81
N GLN A 69 8.52 15.38 -20.69
CA GLN A 69 8.03 14.08 -20.22
C GLN A 69 6.88 14.31 -19.24
N ILE A 70 6.07 15.35 -19.52
CA ILE A 70 4.94 15.78 -18.72
C ILE A 70 4.24 14.51 -18.33
N MET A 71 4.13 14.33 -17.01
CA MET A 71 3.34 13.31 -16.33
C MET A 71 2.56 12.52 -17.35
N SER A 72 3.07 11.35 -17.73
CA SER A 72 2.19 10.39 -18.35
C SER A 72 1.15 10.13 -17.27
N PHE A 73 0.07 10.92 -17.26
CA PHE A 73 -1.10 10.78 -16.39
C PHE A 73 -1.67 9.37 -16.52
N HIS A 74 -1.25 8.61 -17.54
CA HIS A 74 -1.19 7.15 -17.56
C HIS A 74 -0.91 6.48 -16.20
N GLY A 75 -0.10 7.07 -15.31
CA GLY A 75 0.15 6.54 -13.96
C GLY A 75 -0.64 7.21 -12.81
N LEU A 76 -1.08 8.47 -13.00
CA LEU A 76 -1.94 9.17 -12.03
C LEU A 76 -3.39 8.93 -12.42
N HIS A 77 -3.96 7.88 -11.85
CA HIS A 77 -5.36 7.54 -12.05
C HIS A 77 -6.24 8.78 -11.80
N PRO A 78 -7.22 9.10 -12.66
CA PRO A 78 -8.10 10.27 -12.49
C PRO A 78 -8.67 10.39 -11.08
N MET A 79 -8.97 9.25 -10.45
CA MET A 79 -9.40 9.15 -9.05
C MET A 79 -8.43 9.80 -8.05
N LEU A 80 -7.11 9.66 -8.21
CA LEU A 80 -6.14 10.26 -7.30
C LEU A 80 -6.10 11.78 -7.47
N VAL A 81 -6.24 12.27 -8.71
CA VAL A 81 -6.34 13.70 -8.99
C VAL A 81 -7.62 14.27 -8.36
N THR A 82 -8.75 13.61 -8.57
CA THR A 82 -10.02 13.99 -7.94
C THR A 82 -9.90 14.02 -6.42
N MET A 83 -9.29 12.99 -5.81
CA MET A 83 -9.06 12.95 -4.37
C MET A 83 -8.24 14.13 -3.90
N LEU A 84 -7.11 14.44 -4.55
CA LEU A 84 -6.25 15.58 -4.21
C LEU A 84 -6.98 16.93 -4.32
N LEU A 85 -7.78 17.12 -5.37
CA LEU A 85 -8.59 18.33 -5.54
C LEU A 85 -9.69 18.46 -4.47
N TRP A 86 -10.13 17.33 -3.89
CA TRP A 86 -11.16 17.29 -2.85
C TRP A 86 -10.62 17.46 -1.43
N LEU A 87 -9.32 17.29 -1.19
CA LEU A 87 -8.71 17.44 0.13
C LEU A 87 -8.87 18.84 0.74
N PRO A 88 -8.71 19.96 0.01
CA PRO A 88 -8.94 21.30 0.56
C PRO A 88 -10.38 21.51 1.04
N ILE A 89 -11.37 20.95 0.34
CA ILE A 89 -12.79 21.03 0.74
C ILE A 89 -13.01 20.24 2.04
N ASN A 90 -12.45 19.03 2.13
CA ASN A 90 -12.54 18.21 3.35
C ASN A 90 -11.87 18.86 4.55
N LEU A 91 -10.78 19.58 4.32
CA LEU A 91 -10.10 20.33 5.36
C LEU A 91 -10.92 21.56 5.79
N TRP A 92 -11.50 22.29 4.83
CA TRP A 92 -12.32 23.47 5.11
C TRP A 92 -13.57 23.14 5.95
N VAL A 93 -14.23 22.00 5.65
CA VAL A 93 -15.48 21.58 6.32
C VAL A 93 -15.22 20.85 7.65
N ALA A 94 -13.97 20.52 7.96
CA ALA A 94 -13.62 19.82 9.19
C ALA A 94 -13.96 20.62 10.45
N VAL A 95 -14.79 20.04 11.31
CA VAL A 95 -15.18 20.60 12.62
C VAL A 95 -13.96 20.70 13.54
N ASN A 96 -13.13 19.65 13.59
CA ASN A 96 -11.85 19.66 14.30
C ASN A 96 -10.71 19.71 13.28
N GLN A 97 -10.12 20.90 13.15
CA GLN A 97 -9.00 21.16 12.25
C GLN A 97 -7.74 20.36 12.61
N SER A 98 -7.47 20.13 13.90
CA SER A 98 -6.32 19.33 14.34
C SER A 98 -6.38 17.91 13.78
N ASN A 99 -7.51 17.23 13.97
CA ASN A 99 -7.70 15.87 13.47
C ASN A 99 -7.66 15.81 11.93
N ALA A 100 -8.18 16.85 11.27
CA ALA A 100 -8.16 16.93 9.82
C ALA A 100 -6.74 17.08 9.27
N TRP A 101 -5.89 17.92 9.86
CA TRP A 101 -4.50 18.05 9.45
C TRP A 101 -3.70 16.76 9.65
N ILE A 102 -3.92 16.05 10.77
CA ILE A 102 -3.27 14.75 11.03
C ILE A 102 -3.68 13.73 9.96
N ALA A 103 -4.99 13.57 9.72
CA ALA A 103 -5.51 12.62 8.74
C ALA A 103 -5.10 12.98 7.29
N LEU A 104 -5.05 14.28 6.98
CA LEU A 104 -4.54 14.80 5.71
C LEU A 104 -3.05 14.48 5.55
N GLY A 105 -2.25 14.63 6.60
CA GLY A 105 -0.84 14.27 6.64
C GLY A 105 -0.61 12.79 6.30
N TYR A 106 -1.34 11.87 6.94
CA TYR A 106 -1.27 10.44 6.62
C TYR A 106 -1.61 10.14 5.16
N THR A 107 -2.69 10.75 4.67
CA THR A 107 -3.18 10.55 3.30
C THR A 107 -2.17 11.06 2.27
N LEU A 108 -1.69 12.29 2.43
CA LEU A 108 -0.73 12.90 1.51
C LEU A 108 0.64 12.24 1.58
N LEU A 109 1.07 11.76 2.76
CA LEU A 109 2.31 10.98 2.88
C LEU A 109 2.22 9.69 2.05
N GLY A 110 1.12 8.95 2.16
CA GLY A 110 0.88 7.75 1.35
C GLY A 110 0.91 8.03 -0.16
N ILE A 111 0.23 9.10 -0.59
CA ILE A 111 0.23 9.54 -2.00
C ILE A 111 1.64 9.95 -2.45
N ALA A 112 2.36 10.74 -1.66
CA ALA A 112 3.71 11.21 -1.98
C ALA A 112 4.69 10.04 -2.10
N LEU A 113 4.63 9.07 -1.16
CA LEU A 113 5.43 7.84 -1.23
C LEU A 113 5.10 7.01 -2.47
N TYR A 114 3.81 6.87 -2.82
CA TYR A 114 3.39 6.18 -4.03
C TYR A 114 3.93 6.86 -5.29
N ILE A 115 3.66 8.16 -5.46
CA ILE A 115 4.08 8.97 -6.62
C ILE A 115 5.61 8.96 -6.75
N THR A 116 6.35 9.06 -5.64
CA THR A 116 7.81 8.97 -5.65
C THR A 116 8.29 7.58 -6.00
N SER A 117 7.67 6.52 -5.46
CA SER A 117 8.04 5.15 -5.78
C SER A 117 7.89 4.83 -7.27
N ILE A 118 6.80 5.30 -7.89
CA ILE A 118 6.55 5.04 -9.32
C ILE A 118 7.31 5.99 -10.24
N ASN A 119 7.68 7.20 -9.82
CA ASN A 119 8.30 8.21 -10.70
C ASN A 119 9.81 8.37 -10.52
N HIS A 120 10.37 7.91 -9.41
CA HIS A 120 11.79 8.09 -9.14
C HIS A 120 12.65 7.25 -10.10
N PRO A 121 13.62 7.84 -10.84
CA PRO A 121 14.38 7.15 -11.88
C PRO A 121 15.08 5.88 -11.40
N TRP A 122 15.65 5.92 -10.18
CA TRP A 122 16.35 4.77 -9.59
C TRP A 122 15.39 3.63 -9.22
N LEU A 123 14.20 3.94 -8.70
CA LEU A 123 13.21 2.92 -8.31
C LEU A 123 12.55 2.31 -9.54
N ARG A 124 12.27 3.10 -10.58
CA ARG A 124 11.81 2.60 -11.89
C ARG A 124 12.82 1.66 -12.53
N ALA A 125 14.10 2.03 -12.54
CA ALA A 125 15.15 1.21 -13.13
C ALA A 125 15.38 -0.10 -12.38
N ARG A 126 15.12 -0.11 -11.06
CA ARG A 126 15.42 -1.23 -10.16
C ARG A 126 14.29 -1.42 -9.13
N PRO A 127 13.11 -1.92 -9.55
CA PRO A 127 11.95 -2.10 -8.66
C PRO A 127 12.21 -3.07 -7.51
N LEU A 128 13.25 -3.91 -7.62
CA LEU A 128 13.68 -4.79 -6.53
C LEU A 128 14.10 -4.01 -5.27
N TYR A 129 14.62 -2.78 -5.40
CA TYR A 129 14.95 -1.97 -4.22
C TYR A 129 13.71 -1.53 -3.45
N LEU A 130 12.61 -1.22 -4.15
CA LEU A 130 11.33 -0.97 -3.49
C LEU A 130 10.87 -2.23 -2.74
N GLY A 131 10.97 -3.40 -3.36
CA GLY A 131 10.69 -4.67 -2.70
C GLY A 131 11.57 -4.92 -1.46
N ARG A 132 12.86 -4.57 -1.51
CA ARG A 132 13.78 -4.65 -0.36
C ARG A 132 13.42 -3.66 0.75
N ALA A 133 13.03 -2.44 0.40
CA ALA A 133 12.59 -1.44 1.36
C ALA A 133 11.30 -1.89 2.08
N LEU A 134 10.33 -2.44 1.34
CA LEU A 134 9.10 -2.99 1.91
C LEU A 134 9.38 -4.24 2.77
N LEU A 135 10.35 -5.06 2.39
CA LEU A 135 10.81 -6.18 3.20
C LEU A 135 11.50 -5.70 4.50
N LEU A 136 12.31 -4.65 4.43
CA LEU A 136 12.91 -4.03 5.62
C LEU A 136 11.83 -3.50 6.56
N LEU A 137 10.85 -2.76 6.01
CA LEU A 137 9.69 -2.28 6.76
C LEU A 137 8.92 -3.43 7.42
N SER A 138 8.80 -4.57 6.74
CA SER A 138 8.19 -5.78 7.28
C SER A 138 8.95 -6.31 8.50
N VAL A 139 10.28 -6.39 8.40
CA VAL A 139 11.13 -6.82 9.52
C VAL A 139 11.02 -5.84 10.69
N THR A 140 11.08 -4.53 10.43
CA THR A 140 10.88 -3.52 11.47
C THR A 140 9.52 -3.68 12.15
N LEU A 141 8.45 -3.88 11.37
CA LEU A 141 7.11 -4.07 11.92
C LEU A 141 7.01 -5.34 12.77
N ILE A 142 7.65 -6.45 12.37
CA ILE A 142 7.70 -7.67 13.18
C ILE A 142 8.30 -7.40 14.57
N LEU A 143 9.37 -6.61 14.61
CA LEU A 143 10.09 -6.32 15.85
C LEU A 143 9.34 -5.35 16.76
N VAL A 144 8.70 -4.32 16.18
CA VAL A 144 8.07 -3.24 16.94
C VAL A 144 6.61 -3.56 17.32
N ALA A 145 5.88 -4.29 16.47
CA ALA A 145 4.46 -4.58 16.66
C ALA A 145 4.09 -5.15 18.04
N PRO A 146 4.83 -6.13 18.61
CA PRO A 146 4.54 -6.66 19.94
C PRO A 146 4.43 -5.59 21.03
N ALA A 147 5.22 -4.53 20.94
CA ALA A 147 5.31 -3.51 21.97
C ALA A 147 4.35 -2.32 21.79
N ILE A 148 3.92 -2.04 20.54
CA ILE A 148 3.07 -0.87 20.24
C ILE A 148 1.58 -1.21 20.09
N VAL A 149 1.25 -2.51 19.96
CA VAL A 149 -0.12 -2.96 19.74
C VAL A 149 -0.83 -3.19 21.06
N GLN A 150 -2.07 -2.72 21.14
CA GLN A 150 -2.97 -3.12 22.21
C GLN A 150 -3.52 -4.52 21.93
N TRP A 151 -2.84 -5.52 22.47
CA TRP A 151 -3.27 -6.91 22.42
C TRP A 151 -4.51 -7.12 23.28
N LYS A 152 -5.45 -7.92 22.78
CA LYS A 152 -6.71 -8.21 23.48
C LYS A 152 -6.48 -9.33 24.47
N SER A 153 -6.92 -9.12 25.71
CA SER A 153 -6.94 -10.15 26.76
C SER A 153 -8.09 -11.15 26.59
N GLU A 154 -9.21 -10.71 26.01
CA GLU A 154 -10.37 -11.57 25.73
C GLU A 154 -10.15 -12.36 24.44
N PHE A 155 -9.89 -13.66 24.59
CA PHE A 155 -9.57 -14.57 23.49
C PHE A 155 -10.79 -14.86 22.62
N ARG A 156 -10.59 -14.78 21.30
CA ARG A 156 -11.65 -14.97 20.29
C ARG A 156 -11.66 -16.34 19.66
N LEU A 157 -10.50 -16.97 19.54
CA LEU A 157 -10.32 -18.24 18.83
C LEU A 157 -9.39 -19.20 19.60
N PHE A 158 -8.28 -18.69 20.12
CA PHE A 158 -7.31 -19.47 20.88
C PHE A 158 -6.61 -18.56 21.90
N TYR A 159 -6.35 -19.10 23.09
CA TYR A 159 -5.43 -18.48 24.05
C TYR A 159 -4.02 -19.01 23.78
N THR A 160 -3.05 -18.10 23.78
CA THR A 160 -1.63 -18.45 23.76
C THR A 160 -0.92 -17.66 24.86
N PRO A 161 -0.09 -18.30 25.72
CA PRO A 161 0.61 -17.62 26.83
C PRO A 161 1.47 -16.41 26.41
N ILE A 162 1.81 -16.28 25.12
CA ILE A 162 2.57 -15.15 24.59
C ILE A 162 1.86 -13.81 24.75
N TYR A 163 0.53 -13.78 24.87
CA TYR A 163 -0.21 -12.54 25.07
C TYR A 163 0.09 -11.89 26.42
N ASP A 164 0.27 -12.70 27.46
CA ASP A 164 0.63 -12.19 28.79
C ASP A 164 2.02 -11.57 28.72
N TRP A 165 2.95 -12.21 27.99
CA TRP A 165 4.28 -11.66 27.76
C TRP A 165 4.24 -10.30 27.04
N PHE A 166 3.40 -10.14 26.01
CA PHE A 166 3.25 -8.86 25.32
C PHE A 166 2.66 -7.75 26.19
N GLN A 167 1.80 -8.07 27.16
CA GLN A 167 1.27 -7.08 28.11
C GLN A 167 2.37 -6.50 29.02
N TYR A 168 3.46 -7.23 29.25
CA TYR A 168 4.60 -6.76 30.04
C TYR A 168 5.60 -5.91 29.27
N ILE A 169 5.36 -5.59 27.99
CA ILE A 169 6.23 -4.73 27.18
C ILE A 169 5.54 -3.36 26.95
N PRO A 170 5.36 -2.51 27.99
CA PRO A 170 4.69 -1.23 27.83
C PRO A 170 5.62 -0.23 27.12
N LEU A 171 5.42 -0.05 25.82
CA LEU A 171 5.88 1.14 25.11
C LEU A 171 4.71 2.13 25.05
N GLN A 172 4.68 3.07 26.01
CA GLN A 172 3.69 4.15 26.03
C GLN A 172 4.04 5.19 24.96
N VAL A 173 3.75 4.89 23.68
CA VAL A 173 4.03 5.79 22.55
C VAL A 173 2.88 6.81 22.31
N GLY A 174 2.13 7.16 23.35
CA GLY A 174 0.99 8.08 23.31
C GLY A 174 -0.29 7.46 22.72
N GLU A 175 -0.21 6.92 21.49
CA GLU A 175 -1.32 6.23 20.84
C GLU A 175 -1.02 4.73 20.70
N THR A 176 -1.96 3.90 21.15
CA THR A 176 -1.86 2.45 20.97
C THR A 176 -2.42 2.04 19.61
N VAL A 177 -1.72 1.15 18.91
CA VAL A 177 -2.19 0.64 17.63
C VAL A 177 -3.17 -0.50 17.89
N HIS A 178 -4.41 -0.33 17.42
CA HIS A 178 -5.40 -1.40 17.53
C HIS A 178 -5.01 -2.60 16.65
N ALA A 179 -5.09 -3.82 17.17
CA ALA A 179 -4.64 -5.05 16.48
C ALA A 179 -5.24 -5.24 15.07
N ASN A 180 -6.49 -4.84 14.84
CA ASN A 180 -7.11 -4.91 13.51
C ASN A 180 -6.45 -3.96 12.48
N ILE A 181 -5.95 -2.80 12.91
CA ILE A 181 -5.23 -1.87 12.02
C ILE A 181 -3.90 -2.50 11.62
N LEU A 182 -3.17 -3.07 12.60
CA LEU A 182 -1.95 -3.82 12.33
C LEU A 182 -2.23 -4.98 11.36
N ALA A 183 -3.29 -5.75 11.57
CA ALA A 183 -3.65 -6.88 10.71
C ALA A 183 -3.80 -6.47 9.24
N GLY A 184 -4.42 -5.31 8.98
CA GLY A 184 -4.51 -4.73 7.63
C GLY A 184 -3.15 -4.49 6.97
N ALA A 185 -2.19 -3.94 7.72
CA ALA A 185 -0.82 -3.74 7.24
C ALA A 185 -0.08 -5.07 7.03
N LEU A 186 -0.23 -6.02 7.96
CA LEU A 186 0.42 -7.34 7.88
C LEU A 186 -0.02 -8.14 6.64
N ILE A 187 -1.28 -8.03 6.20
CA ILE A 187 -1.75 -8.70 4.98
C ILE A 187 -0.95 -8.22 3.76
N GLN A 188 -0.79 -6.90 3.61
CA GLN A 188 -0.10 -6.34 2.45
C GLN A 188 1.38 -6.71 2.47
N LEU A 189 2.03 -6.57 3.63
CA LEU A 189 3.45 -6.89 3.79
C LEU A 189 3.73 -8.39 3.64
N SER A 190 2.86 -9.26 4.15
CA SER A 190 3.03 -10.72 4.03
C SER A 190 2.89 -11.18 2.59
N ALA A 191 1.96 -10.61 1.83
CA ALA A 191 1.82 -10.87 0.40
C ALA A 191 3.10 -10.49 -0.38
N ILE A 192 3.68 -9.34 -0.08
CA ILE A 192 4.92 -8.87 -0.72
C ILE A 192 6.11 -9.77 -0.32
N ALA A 193 6.26 -10.05 0.97
CA ALA A 193 7.32 -10.93 1.47
C ALA A 193 7.23 -12.33 0.85
N LEU A 194 6.02 -12.91 0.77
CA LEU A 194 5.79 -14.19 0.14
C LEU A 194 6.07 -14.15 -1.37
N ALA A 195 5.64 -13.11 -2.07
CA ALA A 195 5.92 -12.94 -3.50
C ALA A 195 7.42 -12.88 -3.80
N LEU A 196 8.22 -12.25 -2.93
CA LEU A 196 9.68 -12.19 -3.02
C LEU A 196 10.36 -13.50 -2.65
N ALA A 197 9.78 -14.27 -1.72
CA ALA A 197 10.31 -15.57 -1.30
C ALA A 197 10.17 -16.64 -2.41
N LEU A 198 9.06 -16.61 -3.15
CA LEU A 198 8.78 -17.61 -4.19
C LEU A 198 9.72 -17.48 -5.41
N PRO A 199 10.24 -18.59 -5.96
CA PRO A 199 11.18 -18.60 -7.09
C PRO A 199 10.48 -18.33 -8.43
N PRO A 200 10.98 -17.40 -9.28
CA PRO A 200 10.26 -16.96 -10.48
C PRO A 200 9.90 -18.13 -11.38
N VAL A 201 8.70 -18.06 -11.99
CA VAL A 201 8.17 -19.10 -12.87
C VAL A 201 9.08 -19.24 -14.09
N GLN A 202 9.92 -20.28 -14.10
CA GLN A 202 11.00 -20.47 -15.08
C GLN A 202 10.48 -20.68 -16.51
N ASN A 203 9.23 -21.11 -16.67
CA ASN A 203 8.68 -21.59 -17.93
C ASN A 203 8.59 -20.51 -19.03
N LYS A 204 8.35 -19.24 -18.67
CA LYS A 204 8.29 -18.16 -19.67
C LYS A 204 9.67 -17.74 -20.19
N VAL A 205 10.70 -17.80 -19.35
CA VAL A 205 12.05 -17.37 -19.74
C VAL A 205 12.65 -18.34 -20.76
N LYS A 206 12.45 -19.65 -20.55
CA LYS A 206 12.90 -20.68 -21.50
C LYS A 206 12.18 -20.58 -22.85
N ALA A 207 10.86 -20.36 -22.85
CA ALA A 207 10.07 -20.21 -24.08
C ALA A 207 10.50 -18.98 -24.91
N VAL A 208 10.77 -17.83 -24.27
CA VAL A 208 11.28 -16.64 -24.98
C VAL A 208 12.68 -16.88 -25.55
N HIS A 209 13.58 -17.52 -24.78
CA HIS A 209 14.93 -17.85 -25.27
C HIS A 209 14.90 -18.89 -26.40
N GLN A 210 14.00 -19.87 -26.36
CA GLN A 210 13.82 -20.85 -27.42
C GLN A 210 13.24 -20.20 -28.68
N ALA A 211 12.20 -19.38 -28.55
CA ALA A 211 11.63 -18.63 -29.68
C ALA A 211 12.66 -17.71 -30.35
N GLN A 212 13.53 -17.06 -29.57
CA GLN A 212 14.63 -16.24 -30.11
C GLN A 212 15.68 -17.05 -30.86
N ARG A 213 15.98 -18.29 -30.43
CA ARG A 213 16.94 -19.15 -31.13
C ARG A 213 16.40 -19.71 -32.44
N GLN A 214 15.09 -19.79 -32.59
CA GLN A 214 14.43 -20.39 -33.76
C GLN A 214 14.07 -19.38 -34.86
N SER A 215 14.37 -18.08 -34.71
CA SER A 215 14.09 -17.06 -35.73
C SER A 215 15.39 -16.63 -36.44
N PRO A 216 15.81 -17.33 -37.51
CA PRO A 216 17.07 -17.06 -38.22
C PRO A 216 17.15 -15.67 -38.88
N ASP A 217 16.01 -15.03 -39.19
CA ASP A 217 15.97 -13.71 -39.86
C ASP A 217 16.11 -12.51 -38.91
N ALA A 218 16.28 -12.73 -37.60
CA ALA A 218 16.32 -11.66 -36.60
C ALA A 218 17.69 -10.92 -36.51
N ALA A 219 18.62 -11.19 -37.43
CA ALA A 219 19.94 -10.56 -37.45
C ALA A 219 19.90 -9.06 -37.80
N ASP A 220 18.87 -8.61 -38.54
CA ASP A 220 18.83 -7.24 -39.10
C ASP A 220 18.03 -6.22 -38.28
N GLU A 221 17.53 -6.56 -37.09
CA GLU A 221 16.70 -5.63 -36.28
C GLU A 221 17.38 -5.19 -34.96
N PRO A 222 18.47 -4.40 -35.00
CA PRO A 222 19.20 -3.94 -33.82
C PRO A 222 18.34 -3.06 -32.88
N HIS A 223 17.27 -2.45 -33.39
CA HIS A 223 16.35 -1.65 -32.59
C HIS A 223 15.43 -2.49 -31.69
N ARG A 224 15.07 -3.71 -32.11
CA ARG A 224 14.12 -4.56 -31.37
C ARG A 224 14.78 -5.29 -30.20
N GLN A 225 16.08 -5.58 -30.31
CA GLN A 225 16.86 -6.19 -29.23
C GLN A 225 17.12 -5.25 -28.04
N ARG A 226 17.10 -3.92 -28.26
CA ARG A 226 17.38 -2.93 -27.21
C ARG A 226 16.25 -2.79 -26.20
N PHE A 227 15.01 -3.03 -26.61
CA PHE A 227 13.82 -2.92 -25.74
C PHE A 227 13.55 -4.19 -24.91
N LEU A 228 14.02 -5.36 -25.34
CA LEU A 228 13.69 -6.64 -24.69
C LEU A 228 14.73 -7.13 -23.68
N ARG A 229 15.89 -6.47 -23.56
CA ARG A 229 16.86 -6.72 -22.48
C ARG A 229 16.45 -6.03 -21.18
N ILE A 230 15.22 -6.27 -20.71
CA ILE A 230 14.92 -6.09 -19.29
C ILE A 230 15.74 -7.16 -18.57
N LYS A 231 16.92 -6.77 -18.07
CA LYS A 231 17.71 -7.62 -17.18
C LYS A 231 16.83 -7.95 -15.99
N VAL A 232 16.25 -9.14 -16.00
CA VAL A 232 15.53 -9.69 -14.85
C VAL A 232 16.57 -9.83 -13.76
N HIS A 233 16.60 -8.86 -12.85
CA HIS A 233 17.51 -8.90 -11.71
C HIS A 233 17.14 -10.13 -10.90
N ARG A 234 18.06 -11.09 -10.84
CA ARG A 234 17.84 -12.33 -10.13
C ARG A 234 17.81 -11.99 -8.65
N VAL A 235 16.70 -12.29 -7.98
CA VAL A 235 16.64 -12.21 -6.52
C VAL A 235 17.62 -13.24 -5.97
N ASP A 236 18.59 -12.76 -5.17
CA ASP A 236 19.62 -13.59 -4.54
C ASP A 236 18.98 -14.63 -3.61
N ARG A 237 19.63 -15.80 -3.45
CA ARG A 237 19.09 -16.88 -2.58
C ARG A 237 18.87 -16.40 -1.16
N LEU A 238 19.81 -15.63 -0.61
CA LEU A 238 19.70 -15.06 0.74
C LEU A 238 18.46 -14.17 0.88
N GLN A 239 18.21 -13.29 -0.10
CA GLN A 239 17.04 -12.41 -0.07
C GLN A 239 15.72 -13.21 -0.04
N ARG A 240 15.65 -14.34 -0.75
CA ARG A 240 14.47 -15.21 -0.72
C ARG A 240 14.26 -15.87 0.64
N TRP A 241 15.34 -16.32 1.28
CA TRP A 241 15.27 -16.87 2.63
C TRP A 241 14.81 -15.83 3.64
N VAL A 242 15.40 -14.64 3.61
CA VAL A 242 14.98 -13.52 4.48
C VAL A 242 13.51 -13.18 4.25
N ALA A 243 13.07 -13.11 2.98
CA ALA A 243 11.67 -12.85 2.64
C ALA A 243 10.73 -13.97 3.09
N GLY A 244 11.14 -15.24 2.97
CA GLY A 244 10.36 -16.39 3.44
C GLY A 244 10.21 -16.40 4.96
N ILE A 245 11.31 -16.16 5.68
CA ILE A 245 11.30 -16.04 7.14
C ILE A 245 10.40 -14.88 7.57
N ALA A 246 10.55 -13.70 6.97
CA ALA A 246 9.71 -12.55 7.26
C ALA A 246 8.23 -12.85 6.97
N ALA A 247 7.90 -13.52 5.87
CA ALA A 247 6.52 -13.90 5.55
C ALA A 247 5.92 -14.80 6.64
N VAL A 248 6.67 -15.78 7.15
CA VAL A 248 6.23 -16.65 8.25
C VAL A 248 5.95 -15.83 9.51
N PHE A 249 6.89 -14.97 9.94
CA PHE A 249 6.68 -14.14 11.13
C PHE A 249 5.51 -13.17 10.99
N LEU A 250 5.34 -12.53 9.82
CA LEU A 250 4.19 -11.67 9.55
C LEU A 250 2.88 -12.43 9.61
N MET A 251 2.81 -13.65 9.05
CA MET A 251 1.63 -14.50 9.13
C MET A 251 1.35 -14.92 10.57
N THR A 252 2.38 -15.26 11.35
CA THR A 252 2.22 -15.56 12.78
C THR A 252 1.66 -14.36 13.54
N LEU A 253 2.20 -13.14 13.34
CA LEU A 253 1.65 -11.93 13.96
C LEU A 253 0.22 -11.64 13.51
N LEU A 254 -0.09 -11.91 12.23
CA LEU A 254 -1.43 -11.76 11.69
C LEU A 254 -2.40 -12.72 12.40
N ILE A 255 -2.01 -13.98 12.58
CA ILE A 255 -2.73 -14.97 13.40
C ILE A 255 -2.91 -14.45 14.82
N LEU A 256 -1.87 -13.90 15.45
CA LEU A 256 -1.95 -13.36 16.80
C LEU A 256 -2.88 -12.12 16.92
N THR A 257 -3.19 -11.41 15.84
CA THR A 257 -4.16 -10.30 15.89
C THR A 257 -5.60 -10.74 16.15
N GLN A 258 -5.91 -12.03 15.96
CA GLN A 258 -7.26 -12.60 16.12
C GLN A 258 -8.35 -11.87 15.32
N SER A 259 -7.98 -11.27 14.18
CA SER A 259 -8.91 -10.57 13.32
C SER A 259 -9.47 -11.50 12.25
N ARG A 260 -10.72 -11.97 12.41
CA ARG A 260 -11.39 -12.88 11.45
C ARG A 260 -11.44 -12.30 10.04
N GLY A 261 -11.77 -11.01 9.94
CA GLY A 261 -11.75 -10.28 8.66
C GLY A 261 -10.37 -10.26 8.01
N ALA A 262 -9.30 -10.17 8.81
CA ALA A 262 -7.94 -10.23 8.29
C ALA A 262 -7.56 -11.62 7.75
N TYR A 263 -8.05 -12.70 8.36
CA TYR A 263 -7.84 -14.06 7.85
C TYR A 263 -8.53 -14.28 6.51
N LEU A 264 -9.77 -13.80 6.38
CA LEU A 264 -10.50 -13.86 5.12
C LEU A 264 -9.76 -13.05 4.03
N ALA A 265 -9.34 -11.83 4.35
CA ALA A 265 -8.57 -11.01 3.43
C ALA A 265 -7.23 -11.67 3.05
N LEU A 266 -6.51 -12.27 4.00
CA LEU A 266 -5.29 -13.03 3.73
C LEU A 266 -5.56 -14.20 2.79
N ALA A 267 -6.62 -14.98 3.02
CA ALA A 267 -6.99 -16.10 2.15
C ALA A 267 -7.25 -15.64 0.71
N VAL A 268 -7.99 -14.55 0.52
CA VAL A 268 -8.24 -13.94 -0.80
C VAL A 268 -6.92 -13.47 -1.44
N VAL A 269 -6.06 -12.78 -0.68
CA VAL A 269 -4.78 -12.27 -1.19
C VAL A 269 -3.85 -13.42 -1.59
N LEU A 270 -3.75 -14.48 -0.79
CA LEU A 270 -2.98 -15.67 -1.11
C LEU A 270 -3.51 -16.37 -2.35
N LEU A 271 -4.84 -16.51 -2.47
CA LEU A 271 -5.48 -17.06 -3.66
C LEU A 271 -5.10 -16.26 -4.91
N VAL A 272 -5.25 -14.93 -4.87
CA VAL A 272 -4.89 -14.04 -5.99
C VAL A 272 -3.41 -14.16 -6.32
N LEU A 273 -2.53 -14.11 -5.31
CA LEU A 273 -1.09 -14.25 -5.47
C LEU A 273 -0.74 -15.59 -6.14
N PHE A 274 -1.35 -16.69 -5.70
CA PHE A 274 -1.14 -18.02 -6.27
C PHE A 274 -1.74 -18.16 -7.66
N MET A 275 -2.90 -17.56 -7.97
CA MET A 275 -3.48 -17.53 -9.33
C MET A 275 -2.64 -16.70 -10.32
N LEU A 276 -2.05 -15.61 -9.85
CA LEU A 276 -1.09 -14.82 -10.63
C LEU A 276 0.21 -15.60 -10.83
N ARG A 277 0.64 -16.35 -9.81
CA ARG A 277 1.87 -17.14 -9.86
C ARG A 277 1.75 -18.39 -10.72
N TRP A 278 0.66 -19.12 -10.57
CA TRP A 278 0.39 -20.40 -11.23
C TRP A 278 -0.96 -20.28 -11.93
N PRO A 279 -0.98 -19.83 -13.21
CA PRO A 279 -2.23 -19.59 -13.94
C PRO A 279 -3.19 -20.78 -14.01
N ARG A 280 -2.68 -22.02 -13.85
CA ARG A 280 -3.51 -23.24 -13.77
C ARG A 280 -4.47 -23.22 -12.58
N LEU A 281 -4.10 -22.57 -11.48
CA LEU A 281 -4.98 -22.43 -10.31
C LEU A 281 -6.22 -21.56 -10.59
N ARG A 282 -6.24 -20.80 -11.69
CA ARG A 282 -7.44 -20.06 -12.10
C ARG A 282 -8.62 -20.98 -12.42
N LEU A 283 -8.35 -22.24 -12.74
CA LEU A 283 -9.38 -23.27 -12.93
C LEU A 283 -10.14 -23.59 -11.64
N LEU A 284 -9.59 -23.26 -10.46
CA LEU A 284 -10.26 -23.44 -9.17
C LEU A 284 -11.22 -22.27 -8.84
N LEU A 285 -11.17 -21.16 -9.57
CA LEU A 285 -11.99 -19.98 -9.28
C LEU A 285 -13.51 -20.28 -9.38
N PRO A 286 -14.02 -20.97 -10.43
CA PRO A 286 -15.43 -21.32 -10.48
C PRO A 286 -15.87 -22.21 -9.31
N LEU A 287 -15.02 -23.15 -8.88
CA LEU A 287 -15.30 -24.01 -7.73
C LEU A 287 -15.38 -23.21 -6.43
N LEU A 288 -14.48 -22.25 -6.23
CA LEU A 288 -14.51 -21.38 -5.06
C LEU A 288 -15.74 -20.46 -5.04
N VAL A 289 -16.10 -19.89 -6.20
CA VAL A 289 -17.31 -19.07 -6.34
C VAL A 289 -18.54 -19.91 -6.03
N LEU A 290 -18.62 -21.13 -6.57
CA LEU A 290 -19.71 -22.05 -6.30
C LEU A 290 -19.80 -22.43 -4.81
N ALA A 291 -18.67 -22.79 -4.18
CA ALA A 291 -18.63 -23.10 -2.75
C ALA A 291 -19.08 -21.91 -1.88
N THR A 292 -18.65 -20.69 -2.24
CA THR A 292 -19.06 -19.46 -1.55
C THR A 292 -20.56 -19.20 -1.73
N ALA A 293 -21.08 -19.40 -2.95
CA ALA A 293 -22.51 -19.25 -3.23
C ALA A 293 -23.36 -20.28 -2.47
N ILE A 294 -22.92 -21.54 -2.40
CA ILE A 294 -23.58 -22.61 -1.62
C ILE A 294 -23.58 -22.24 -0.13
N ALA A 295 -22.47 -21.77 0.41
CA ALA A 295 -22.40 -21.35 1.81
C ALA A 295 -23.36 -20.18 2.10
N VAL A 296 -23.34 -19.13 1.27
CA VAL A 296 -24.24 -17.97 1.43
C VAL A 296 -25.71 -18.36 1.28
N TYR A 297 -26.03 -19.25 0.35
CA TYR A 297 -27.40 -19.73 0.15
C TYR A 297 -27.88 -20.60 1.32
N GLY A 298 -27.02 -21.50 1.83
CA GLY A 298 -27.37 -22.45 2.88
C GLY A 298 -27.50 -21.81 4.27
N TYR A 299 -26.60 -20.90 4.65
CA TYR A 299 -26.65 -20.22 5.95
C TYR A 299 -27.45 -18.92 5.93
N GLY A 300 -27.73 -18.39 4.74
CA GLY A 300 -28.28 -17.05 4.55
C GLY A 300 -27.20 -15.96 4.63
N PRO A 301 -27.42 -14.81 3.96
CA PRO A 301 -26.43 -13.74 3.89
C PRO A 301 -26.13 -13.15 5.27
N ALA A 302 -27.16 -12.92 6.11
CA ALA A 302 -26.99 -12.32 7.43
C ALA A 302 -26.11 -13.18 8.36
N ALA A 303 -26.41 -14.47 8.50
CA ALA A 303 -25.63 -15.37 9.34
C ALA A 303 -24.20 -15.55 8.79
N THR A 304 -24.03 -15.57 7.47
CA THR A 304 -22.69 -15.62 6.86
C THR A 304 -21.88 -14.36 7.20
N PHE A 305 -22.49 -13.17 7.11
CA PHE A 305 -21.84 -11.93 7.52
C PHE A 305 -21.56 -11.90 9.02
N GLU A 306 -22.44 -12.46 9.84
CA GLU A 306 -22.23 -12.55 11.29
C GLU A 306 -21.10 -13.53 11.63
N LEU A 307 -21.02 -14.70 11.00
CA LEU A 307 -19.92 -15.64 11.13
C LEU A 307 -18.57 -15.00 10.75
N LEU A 308 -18.55 -14.25 9.65
CA LEU A 308 -17.34 -13.59 9.15
C LEU A 308 -17.00 -12.29 9.92
N GLY A 309 -18.01 -11.65 10.51
CA GLY A 309 -17.94 -10.27 11.01
C GLY A 309 -18.14 -10.08 12.51
N SER A 310 -18.61 -11.08 13.26
CA SER A 310 -18.86 -10.99 14.72
C SER A 310 -17.56 -10.89 15.52
N ASP A 311 -17.04 -9.68 15.58
CA ASP A 311 -15.95 -9.27 16.45
C ASP A 311 -16.56 -8.32 17.51
N ASN A 312 -16.87 -8.84 18.69
CA ASN A 312 -17.55 -8.08 19.76
C ASN A 312 -16.76 -6.86 20.30
N THR A 313 -15.52 -6.64 19.89
CA THR A 313 -14.66 -5.57 20.45
C THR A 313 -14.93 -4.16 19.93
N PHE A 314 -15.71 -4.03 18.85
CA PHE A 314 -16.26 -2.74 18.44
C PHE A 314 -17.79 -2.87 18.45
N GLY A 315 -18.38 -3.22 19.59
CA GLY A 315 -19.84 -3.25 19.79
C GLY A 315 -20.63 -4.31 18.99
N GLY A 316 -20.00 -5.44 18.65
CA GLY A 316 -20.66 -6.52 17.91
C GLY A 316 -21.08 -6.15 16.48
N ALA A 317 -21.83 -7.04 15.83
CA ALA A 317 -22.38 -6.78 14.49
C ALA A 317 -23.30 -5.54 14.50
N ASN A 318 -24.07 -5.37 15.57
CA ASN A 318 -25.04 -4.27 15.74
C ASN A 318 -24.37 -2.89 15.71
N TRP A 319 -23.24 -2.69 16.40
CA TRP A 319 -22.52 -1.43 16.32
C TRP A 319 -22.00 -1.15 14.92
N ARG A 320 -21.47 -2.15 14.21
CA ARG A 320 -21.00 -1.95 12.83
C ARG A 320 -22.14 -1.55 11.90
N THR A 321 -23.32 -2.17 12.06
CA THR A 321 -24.50 -1.77 11.30
C THR A 321 -24.94 -0.36 11.65
N SER A 322 -24.89 0.06 12.92
CA SER A 322 -25.17 1.43 13.33
C SER A 322 -24.16 2.42 12.72
N VAL A 323 -22.86 2.09 12.77
CA VAL A 323 -21.79 2.90 12.17
C VAL A 323 -21.97 3.03 10.65
N TRP A 324 -22.34 1.95 9.96
CA TRP A 324 -22.62 1.99 8.52
C TRP A 324 -23.90 2.75 8.18
N HIS A 325 -24.93 2.62 9.02
CA HIS A 325 -26.18 3.37 8.85
C HIS A 325 -25.92 4.87 9.03
N ALA A 326 -25.24 5.26 10.11
CA ALA A 326 -24.82 6.64 10.36
C ALA A 326 -23.89 7.18 9.26
N ALA A 327 -22.97 6.36 8.75
CA ALA A 327 -22.13 6.74 7.61
C ALA A 327 -22.96 6.96 6.33
N GLY A 328 -23.96 6.11 6.08
CA GLY A 328 -24.88 6.25 4.95
C GLY A 328 -25.73 7.52 5.05
N GLN A 329 -26.26 7.82 6.23
CA GLN A 329 -26.97 9.07 6.51
C GLN A 329 -26.05 10.29 6.33
N ALA A 330 -24.81 10.24 6.85
CA ALA A 330 -23.83 11.31 6.65
C ALA A 330 -23.50 11.54 5.16
N ILE A 331 -23.41 10.48 4.34
CA ILE A 331 -23.21 10.61 2.88
C ILE A 331 -24.45 11.23 2.23
N HIS A 332 -25.66 10.87 2.67
CA HIS A 332 -26.90 11.44 2.17
C HIS A 332 -27.02 12.94 2.48
N ASP A 333 -26.68 13.35 3.71
CA ASP A 333 -26.83 14.73 4.17
C ASP A 333 -25.69 15.64 3.70
N PHE A 334 -24.48 15.08 3.52
CA PHE A 334 -23.28 15.81 3.08
C PHE A 334 -22.63 15.18 1.83
N PRO A 335 -23.36 15.03 0.71
CA PRO A 335 -22.93 14.22 -0.44
C PRO A 335 -21.70 14.77 -1.16
N TYR A 336 -21.51 16.10 -1.11
CA TYR A 336 -20.37 16.76 -1.73
C TYR A 336 -19.26 16.94 -0.70
N THR A 337 -19.51 17.70 0.35
CA THR A 337 -18.46 18.11 1.30
C THR A 337 -17.96 16.98 2.20
N GLY A 338 -18.79 15.96 2.42
CA GLY A 338 -18.63 15.06 3.55
C GLY A 338 -18.69 15.80 4.90
N ILE A 339 -18.21 15.13 5.94
CA ILE A 339 -18.14 15.64 7.32
C ILE A 339 -16.73 16.12 7.73
N GLY A 340 -15.87 16.33 6.72
CA GLY A 340 -14.46 16.64 6.89
C GLY A 340 -13.57 15.44 7.22
N ILE A 341 -12.35 15.43 6.70
CA ILE A 341 -11.40 14.33 6.89
C ILE A 341 -11.02 14.20 8.38
N GLY A 342 -10.90 12.96 8.88
CA GLY A 342 -10.52 12.70 10.27
C GLY A 342 -11.59 13.04 11.33
N ASN A 343 -12.79 13.50 10.94
CA ASN A 343 -13.81 13.97 11.87
C ASN A 343 -14.95 12.97 12.15
N PHE A 344 -14.87 11.77 11.59
CA PHE A 344 -15.87 10.71 11.75
C PHE A 344 -16.22 10.42 13.22
N ARG A 345 -15.20 10.30 14.09
CA ARG A 345 -15.39 9.99 15.52
C ARG A 345 -16.01 11.13 16.32
N THR A 346 -15.96 12.36 15.82
CA THR A 346 -16.51 13.55 16.48
C THR A 346 -17.93 13.82 16.00
N VAL A 347 -18.15 13.76 14.68
CA VAL A 347 -19.40 14.17 14.05
C VAL A 347 -20.48 13.10 14.17
N LEU A 348 -20.16 11.82 13.94
CA LEU A 348 -21.20 10.78 13.89
C LEU A 348 -21.95 10.62 15.21
N PRO A 349 -21.29 10.45 16.37
CA PRO A 349 -22.01 10.30 17.64
C PRO A 349 -22.86 11.53 18.00
N THR A 350 -22.57 12.68 17.41
CA THR A 350 -23.27 13.95 17.68
C THR A 350 -24.50 14.12 16.78
N LEU A 351 -24.39 13.79 15.48
CA LEU A 351 -25.47 14.00 14.50
C LEU A 351 -26.33 12.75 14.25
N TYR A 352 -25.78 11.56 14.48
CA TYR A 352 -26.40 10.26 14.18
C TYR A 352 -26.22 9.30 15.37
N PRO A 353 -26.83 9.61 16.53
CA PRO A 353 -26.67 8.83 17.76
C PRO A 353 -27.25 7.41 17.70
#